data_AF-A0A8R1HQH4-F1
#
_entry.id   AF-A0A8R1HQH4-F1
#
_cell.length_a   1.000
_cell.length_b   1.000
_cell.length_c   1.000
_cell.angle_alpha   90.00
_cell.angle_beta   90.00
_cell.angle_gamma   90.00
#
_symmetry.space_group_name_H-M   'P 1'
#
loop_
_entity.id
_entity.type
_entity.pdbx_description
1 polymer ?
#
loop_
_entity_poly.entity_id
_entity_poly.type
_entity_poly.pdbx_seq_one_letter_code
_entity_poly.pdbx_strand_id
1 'polypeptide(L)'
;MGRDMENCKSGLTCCQGACFKLEDIKHNVIVKGCVNNKEEDASMKVRELNVPLYWANKEKVKGESFFCAGKDFCNQSSQLSFIASMLSVLLAVLIAR
;
A
#
# COMPACT_ATOMS: atom_id res chain seq x y z
N MET A 1 -1.80 9.52 -6.52
CA MET A 1 -0.58 9.27 -5.71
C MET A 1 -0.79 9.96 -4.37
N GLY A 2 -0.55 9.28 -3.25
CA GLY A 2 -0.74 9.85 -1.91
C GLY A 2 0.60 10.09 -1.24
N ARG A 3 0.85 11.31 -0.74
CA ARG A 3 2.07 11.70 0.00
C ARG A 3 2.04 11.32 1.49
N ASP A 4 1.06 10.52 1.87
CA ASP A 4 0.75 10.20 3.24
C ASP A 4 0.27 8.75 3.27
N MET A 5 1.04 7.91 3.96
CA MET A 5 0.74 6.49 4.11
C MET A 5 -0.58 6.25 4.86
N GLU A 6 -0.96 7.16 5.77
CA GLU A 6 -2.18 7.04 6.57
C GLU A 6 -3.41 7.51 5.81
N ASN A 7 -3.30 8.61 5.08
CA ASN A 7 -4.44 9.26 4.43
C ASN A 7 -4.71 8.82 2.99
N CYS A 8 -3.90 7.93 2.41
CA CYS A 8 -4.13 7.35 1.07
C CYS A 8 -5.23 6.26 1.08
N LYS A 9 -6.47 6.63 1.37
CA LYS A 9 -7.54 5.67 1.75
C LYS A 9 -8.48 5.22 0.63
N SER A 10 -8.81 6.03 -0.38
CA SER A 10 -9.93 5.68 -1.27
C SER A 10 -9.83 6.17 -2.73
N GLY A 11 -10.42 5.37 -3.63
CA GLY A 11 -10.53 5.59 -5.07
C GLY A 11 -10.77 4.26 -5.79
N LEU A 12 -11.85 4.16 -6.57
CA LEU A 12 -12.21 2.94 -7.31
C LEU A 12 -11.84 3.09 -8.79
N THR A 13 -11.17 2.09 -9.36
CA THR A 13 -10.88 2.02 -10.79
C THR A 13 -10.89 0.56 -11.25
N CYS A 14 -11.34 0.28 -12.48
CA CYS A 14 -11.31 -1.04 -13.07
C CYS A 14 -10.00 -1.24 -13.84
N CYS A 15 -9.20 -2.23 -13.46
CA CYS A 15 -7.95 -2.57 -14.15
C CYS A 15 -8.18 -3.64 -15.21
N GLN A 16 -7.53 -3.52 -16.37
CA GLN A 16 -7.52 -4.56 -17.41
C GLN A 16 -6.68 -5.78 -16.99
N GLY A 17 -5.59 -5.56 -16.26
CA GLY A 17 -4.71 -6.59 -15.72
C GLY A 17 -4.80 -6.68 -14.19
N ALA A 18 -3.74 -6.27 -13.50
CA ALA A 18 -3.64 -6.32 -12.03
C ALA A 18 -3.67 -4.93 -11.39
N CYS A 19 -4.11 -4.87 -10.13
CA CYS A 19 -3.90 -3.71 -9.27
C CYS A 19 -2.47 -3.72 -8.75
N PHE A 20 -1.84 -2.56 -8.61
CA PHE A 20 -0.54 -2.43 -7.98
C PHE A 20 -0.51 -1.33 -6.91
N LYS A 21 0.35 -1.53 -5.92
CA LYS A 21 0.72 -0.57 -4.87
C LYS A 21 2.25 -0.52 -4.82
N LEU A 22 2.83 0.67 -4.69
CA LEU A 22 4.25 0.86 -4.39
C LEU A 22 4.38 1.77 -3.17
N GLU A 23 5.11 1.31 -2.17
CA GLU A 23 5.39 2.02 -0.93
C GLU A 23 6.85 2.50 -0.93
N ASP A 24 7.03 3.82 -1.06
CA ASP A 24 8.33 4.48 -0.94
C ASP A 24 8.41 5.11 0.45
N ILE A 25 8.99 4.34 1.37
CA ILE A 25 9.15 4.69 2.79
C ILE A 25 10.07 5.91 2.94
N LYS A 26 11.09 6.05 2.08
CA LYS A 26 12.06 7.15 2.14
C LYS A 26 11.36 8.49 1.96
N HIS A 27 10.41 8.56 1.04
CA HIS A 27 9.70 9.80 0.70
C HIS A 27 8.29 9.88 1.28
N ASN A 28 7.89 8.91 2.12
CA ASN A 28 6.55 8.78 2.69
C ASN A 28 5.45 8.87 1.61
N VAL A 29 5.60 8.15 0.50
CA VAL A 29 4.66 8.21 -0.63
C VAL A 29 4.17 6.81 -1.01
N ILE A 30 2.86 6.70 -1.22
CA ILE A 30 2.22 5.51 -1.75
C ILE A 30 1.70 5.82 -3.16
N VAL A 31 2.13 5.02 -4.12
CA VAL A 31 1.60 5.03 -5.48
C VAL A 31 0.71 3.81 -5.65
N LYS A 32 -0.53 4.03 -6.11
CA LYS A 32 -1.49 2.97 -6.44
C LYS A 32 -1.92 3.14 -7.88
N GLY A 33 -2.18 2.04 -8.57
CA GLY A 33 -2.68 2.08 -9.94
C GLY A 33 -2.98 0.71 -10.51
N CYS A 34 -3.09 0.66 -11.84
CA CYS A 34 -3.31 -0.55 -12.62
C CYS A 34 -2.09 -0.87 -13.48
N VAL A 35 -1.88 -2.15 -13.75
CA VAL A 35 -0.99 -2.63 -14.81
C VAL A 35 -1.78 -3.45 -15.82
N ASN A 36 -1.31 -3.46 -17.07
CA ASN A 36 -1.99 -4.16 -18.17
C ASN A 36 -1.78 -5.68 -18.13
N ASN A 37 -0.68 -6.13 -17.53
CA ASN A 37 -0.33 -7.54 -17.45
C ASN A 37 -0.87 -8.16 -16.16
N LYS A 38 -1.15 -9.46 -16.22
CA LYS A 38 -1.39 -10.28 -15.02
C LYS A 38 -0.03 -10.55 -14.36
N GLU A 39 0.33 -9.70 -13.41
CA GLU A 39 1.50 -9.92 -12.55
C GLU A 39 1.13 -10.95 -11.47
N GLU A 40 2.14 -11.67 -10.96
CA GLU A 40 1.93 -12.63 -9.88
C GLU A 40 1.44 -11.91 -8.62
N ASP A 41 0.35 -12.44 -8.05
CA ASP A 41 -0.27 -11.93 -6.83
C ASP A 41 0.71 -12.02 -5.65
N ALA A 42 0.68 -11.03 -4.77
CA ALA A 42 1.60 -10.86 -3.64
C ALA A 42 3.10 -10.81 -3.99
N SER A 43 3.47 -10.62 -5.26
CA SER A 43 4.88 -10.45 -5.62
C SER A 43 5.42 -9.14 -5.05
N MET A 44 6.39 -9.25 -4.14
CA MET A 44 7.16 -8.12 -3.60
C MET A 44 8.38 -7.89 -4.48
N LYS A 45 8.37 -6.82 -5.27
CA LYS A 45 9.52 -6.43 -6.10
C LYS A 45 9.88 -4.98 -5.86
N VAL A 46 11.16 -4.68 -5.66
CA VAL A 46 11.63 -3.29 -5.63
C VAL A 46 11.55 -2.71 -7.04
N ARG A 47 10.81 -1.61 -7.21
CA ARG A 47 10.67 -0.91 -8.49
C ARG A 47 10.95 0.58 -8.32
N GLU A 48 11.47 1.18 -9.37
CA GLU A 48 11.55 2.64 -9.53
C GLU A 48 10.54 3.05 -10.61
N LEU A 49 9.67 4.00 -10.28
CA LEU A 49 8.71 4.56 -11.25
C LEU A 49 9.29 5.85 -11.81
N ASN A 50 9.02 6.11 -13.09
CA ASN A 50 9.40 7.37 -13.74
C ASN A 50 8.45 8.51 -13.34
N VAL A 51 8.32 8.74 -12.03
CA VAL A 51 7.47 9.76 -11.41
C VAL A 51 8.38 10.65 -10.57
N PRO A 52 8.67 11.88 -11.01
CA PRO A 52 9.54 12.79 -10.28
C PRO A 52 8.81 13.40 -9.08
N LEU A 53 9.49 13.43 -7.94
CA LEU A 53 8.99 14.02 -6.69
C LEU A 53 9.42 15.50 -6.60
N TYR A 54 8.48 16.43 -6.75
CA TYR A 54 8.79 17.87 -6.73
C TYR A 54 9.34 18.37 -5.38
N TRP A 55 9.01 17.67 -4.28
CA TRP A 55 9.43 18.02 -2.92
C TRP A 55 10.71 17.30 -2.46
N ALA A 56 11.29 16.44 -3.31
CA ALA A 56 12.48 15.67 -3.01
C ALA A 56 13.49 15.80 -4.16
N ASN A 57 13.85 17.03 -4.54
CA ASN A 57 14.89 17.30 -5.57
C ASN A 57 14.71 16.54 -6.90
N LYS A 58 13.47 16.28 -7.33
CA LYS A 58 13.14 15.48 -8.52
C LYS A 58 13.65 14.03 -8.46
N GLU A 59 13.93 13.52 -7.27
CA GLU A 59 14.12 12.08 -7.07
C GLU A 59 12.89 11.32 -7.59
N LYS A 60 13.12 10.10 -8.06
CA LYS A 60 12.06 9.22 -8.56
C LYS A 60 11.51 8.38 -7.43
N VAL A 61 10.21 8.08 -7.51
CA VAL A 61 9.55 7.16 -6.58
C VAL A 61 10.21 5.78 -6.68
N LYS A 62 10.71 5.26 -5.56
CA LYS A 62 11.35 3.94 -5.50
C LYS A 62 10.97 3.22 -4.23
N GLY A 63 10.50 1.99 -4.35
CA GLY A 63 9.99 1.26 -3.20
C GLY A 63 9.57 -0.16 -3.51
N GLU A 64 9.03 -0.83 -2.49
CA GLU A 64 8.46 -2.17 -2.63
C GLU A 64 7.12 -2.07 -3.34
N SER A 65 6.99 -2.82 -4.44
CA SER A 65 5.76 -2.96 -5.20
C SER A 65 5.05 -4.26 -4.86
N PHE A 66 3.72 -4.19 -4.75
CA PHE A 66 2.79 -5.27 -4.46
C PHE A 66 1.76 -5.31 -5.58
N PHE A 67 1.49 -6.50 -6.11
CA PHE A 67 0.48 -6.74 -7.12
C PHE A 67 -0.63 -7.61 -6.54
N CYS A 68 -1.86 -7.40 -7.00
CA CYS A 68 -2.89 -8.41 -6.87
C CYS A 68 -3.75 -8.53 -8.11
N ALA A 69 -4.18 -9.76 -8.36
CA ALA A 69 -5.08 -10.12 -9.43
C ALA A 69 -6.47 -10.39 -8.84
N GLY A 70 -7.54 -9.85 -9.45
CA GLY A 70 -8.91 -10.18 -9.08
C GLY A 70 -9.73 -9.00 -8.52
N LYS A 71 -10.85 -9.33 -7.86
CA LYS A 71 -11.80 -8.36 -7.26
C LYS A 71 -11.34 -7.86 -5.88
N ASP A 72 -10.19 -8.31 -5.43
CA ASP A 72 -9.71 -8.01 -4.09
C ASP A 72 -9.15 -6.61 -4.04
N PHE A 73 -9.68 -5.81 -3.12
CA PHE A 73 -9.20 -4.48 -2.74
C PHE A 73 -7.83 -4.58 -2.03
N CYS A 74 -6.89 -5.37 -2.54
CA CYS A 74 -5.63 -5.70 -1.87
C CYS A 74 -4.71 -4.49 -1.65
N ASN A 75 -4.90 -3.43 -2.45
CA ASN A 75 -4.10 -2.20 -2.36
C ASN A 75 -4.68 -1.21 -1.33
N GLN A 76 -5.67 -1.64 -0.55
CA GLN A 76 -6.21 -0.88 0.56
C GLN A 76 -5.12 -0.70 1.63
N SER A 77 -5.12 0.47 2.28
CA SER A 77 -4.18 0.75 3.37
C SER A 77 -4.41 -0.26 4.50
N SER A 78 -3.34 -0.88 5.01
CA SER A 78 -3.39 -1.89 6.07
C SER A 78 -4.12 -1.35 7.32
N GLN A 79 -5.41 -1.65 7.49
CA GLN A 79 -6.16 -1.29 8.71
C GLN A 79 -5.91 -2.28 9.87
N LEU A 80 -5.12 -3.34 9.63
CA LEU A 80 -4.90 -4.43 10.59
C LEU A 80 -4.26 -3.99 11.92
N SER A 81 -3.49 -2.89 11.97
CA SER A 81 -2.86 -2.44 13.22
C SER A 81 -3.86 -1.93 14.27
N PHE A 82 -5.04 -1.44 13.86
CA PHE A 82 -6.01 -0.90 14.83
C PHE A 82 -6.79 -1.98 15.57
N ILE A 83 -7.15 -3.08 14.90
CA ILE A 83 -7.95 -4.16 15.51
C ILE A 83 -7.08 -5.03 16.43
N ALA A 84 -5.83 -5.28 16.05
CA ALA A 84 -4.89 -6.07 16.85
C ALA A 84 -4.59 -5.42 18.22
N SER A 85 -4.55 -4.08 18.28
CA SER A 85 -4.32 -3.34 19.54
C SER A 85 -5.50 -3.40 20.51
N MET A 86 -6.73 -3.60 20.04
CA MET A 86 -7.91 -3.66 20.90
C MET A 86 -8.07 -5.04 21.56
N LEU A 87 -7.72 -6.11 20.85
CA LEU A 87 -7.74 -7.48 21.37
C LEU A 87 -6.71 -7.73 22.47
N SER A 88 -5.52 -7.14 22.35
CA SER A 88 -4.46 -7.27 23.36
C SER A 88 -4.80 -6.56 24.67
N VAL A 89 -5.49 -5.42 24.63
CA VAL A 89 -5.98 -4.73 25.84
C VAL A 89 -7.06 -5.56 26.55
N LEU A 90 -8.01 -6.13 25.80
CA LEU A 90 -9.05 -6.98 26.38
C LEU A 90 -8.48 -8.24 27.04
N LEU A 91 -7.47 -8.87 26.41
CA LEU A 91 -6.78 -10.03 26.97
C LEU A 91 -5.99 -9.66 28.23
N ALA A 92 -5.32 -8.51 28.25
CA ALA A 92 -4.60 -8.04 29.44
C ALA A 92 -5.54 -7.76 30.62
N VAL A 93 -6.72 -7.20 30.37
CA VAL A 93 -7.76 -6.96 31.40
C VAL A 93 -8.36 -8.27 31.92
N LEU A 94 -8.49 -9.30 31.08
CA LEU A 94 -8.98 -10.63 31.48
C LEU A 94 -7.95 -11.41 32.30
N ILE A 95 -6.65 -11.26 32.02
CA ILE A 95 -5.57 -11.94 32.76
C ILE A 95 -5.27 -11.22 34.10
N ALA A 96 -5.50 -9.91 34.18
CA ALA A 96 -5.28 -9.11 35.38
C ALA A 96 -6.45 -9.15 36.39
N ARG A 97 -7.47 -9.98 36.16
CA ARG A 97 -8.58 -10.24 37.09
C ARG A 97 -8.42 -11.57 37.82
#